data_AF-R5NQ24-F1
#
_entry.id   AF-R5NQ24-F1
#
_cell.length_a   1.000
_cell.length_b   1.000
_cell.length_c   1.000
_cell.angle_alpha   90.00
_cell.angle_beta   90.00
_cell.angle_gamma   90.00
#
_symmetry.space_group_name_H-M   'P 1'
#
loop_
_entity.id
_entity.type
_entity.pdbx_description
1 polymer ?
#
loop_
_entity_poly.entity_id
_entity_poly.type
_entity_poly.pdbx_seq_one_letter_code
_entity_poly.pdbx_strand_id
1 'polypeptide(L)'
;MEEIQTYSVINLRASDDKPAYPKLSLNRAGWVAFGDKNLFPQEIIAHNGKSPVNASIIESTVTYICGKGVRDSNTAKKYVGVPNADESWDDLIEKVAKDYKTFGGFYLQIIVNKGSTTVSVFHQDFSQVRIGEITETGKPETFRISKDWTKTSGKNKPLELPVWPGSVNKAKRGVAYLFYHWDYTPGLDFYCVPGYYPAIEYVKADGALGLFYNNSVDNGFTPSVVINMPNNPSDEKKAEFQRKMENAFAGAKGASAIVILWGENDAVKPGITPFNASANADIYNNVESIVFQKIISAHRLSSPTLAGVSGSGNLSGNAAEIIDAYVLYNYTVIEKLRRKILDKLNIFTKINRTGELVIDDLDVLPKIQDTEYEQIDEQAGEKTTTLSKKGNAVIRLLKRMLSVKAF
;
A
#
# COMPACT_ATOMS: atom_id res chain seq x y z
N MET A 1 -18.32 -0.32 58.70
CA MET A 1 -18.00 -1.08 57.49
C MET A 1 -17.68 -0.05 56.44
N GLU A 2 -16.42 0.04 56.03
CA GLU A 2 -16.02 0.94 54.94
C GLU A 2 -16.61 0.41 53.62
N GLU A 3 -17.36 1.27 52.92
CA GLU A 3 -17.85 1.00 51.57
C GLU A 3 -16.66 0.84 50.62
N ILE A 4 -16.44 -0.38 50.14
CA ILE A 4 -15.44 -0.65 49.10
C ILE A 4 -16.05 -0.23 47.76
N GLN A 5 -15.86 1.04 47.42
CA GLN A 5 -16.29 1.60 46.16
C GLN A 5 -15.42 1.00 45.04
N THR A 6 -16.01 0.14 44.21
CA THR A 6 -15.29 -0.59 43.16
C THR A 6 -15.25 0.26 41.91
N TYR A 7 -14.12 0.91 41.63
CA TYR A 7 -13.91 1.71 40.42
C TYR A 7 -13.34 0.84 39.28
N SER A 8 -13.96 0.88 38.10
CA SER A 8 -13.33 0.40 36.86
C SER A 8 -12.57 1.54 36.20
N VAL A 9 -11.25 1.55 36.34
CA VAL A 9 -10.38 2.54 35.68
C VAL A 9 -10.05 2.04 34.27
N ILE A 10 -10.59 2.71 33.25
CA ILE A 10 -10.17 2.49 31.86
C ILE A 10 -8.90 3.32 31.64
N ASN A 11 -7.77 2.64 31.48
CA ASN A 11 -6.50 3.29 31.21
C ASN A 11 -6.45 3.76 29.74
N LEU A 12 -6.63 5.07 29.52
CA LEU A 12 -6.56 5.71 28.21
C LEU A 12 -5.14 6.17 27.83
N ARG A 13 -4.09 5.73 28.53
CA ARG A 13 -2.72 6.10 28.16
C ARG A 13 -2.32 5.40 26.87
N ALA A 14 -2.24 6.18 25.80
CA ALA A 14 -1.41 5.86 24.64
C ALA A 14 0.03 6.29 24.97
N SER A 15 0.79 5.47 25.71
CA SER A 15 2.24 5.62 25.72
C SER A 15 2.80 4.88 24.51
N ASP A 16 3.51 5.60 23.64
CA ASP A 16 4.23 5.00 22.52
C ASP A 16 5.61 4.55 23.00
N ASP A 17 5.63 3.44 23.74
CA ASP A 17 6.86 2.78 24.19
C ASP A 17 7.42 1.83 23.11
N LYS A 18 6.86 1.84 21.90
CA LYS A 18 7.26 0.92 20.84
C LYS A 18 8.49 1.44 20.10
N PRO A 19 9.44 0.56 19.75
CA PRO A 19 10.59 0.95 18.95
C PRO A 19 10.14 1.47 17.58
N ALA A 20 10.89 2.42 17.02
CA ALA A 20 10.62 3.01 15.71
C ALA A 20 10.57 1.99 14.57
N TYR A 21 11.21 0.83 14.74
CA TYR A 21 11.22 -0.27 13.77
C TYR A 21 10.86 -1.61 14.42
N PRO A 22 10.47 -2.62 13.63
CA PRO A 22 10.16 -3.94 14.15
C PRO A 22 11.35 -4.54 14.90
N LYS A 23 11.08 -5.25 15.99
CA LYS A 23 12.10 -5.90 16.79
C LYS A 23 12.89 -6.92 15.95
N LEU A 24 14.21 -6.83 16.01
CA LEU A 24 15.10 -7.83 15.42
C LEU A 24 15.73 -8.66 16.54
N SER A 25 15.80 -9.97 16.38
CA SER A 25 16.43 -10.85 17.38
C SER A 25 17.02 -12.09 16.76
N LEU A 26 18.17 -12.55 17.26
CA LEU A 26 18.75 -13.80 16.83
C LEU A 26 17.98 -14.98 17.44
N ASN A 27 17.40 -15.82 16.59
CA ASN A 27 16.74 -17.04 17.01
C ASN A 27 17.78 -18.10 17.40
N ARG A 28 17.50 -18.88 18.45
CA ARG A 28 18.33 -20.03 18.87
C ARG A 28 18.59 -21.04 17.75
N ALA A 29 17.69 -21.11 16.79
CA ALA A 29 17.81 -22.00 15.64
C ALA A 29 18.67 -21.43 14.49
N GLY A 30 19.30 -20.25 14.67
CA GLY A 30 20.34 -19.74 13.77
C GLY A 30 19.82 -18.86 12.62
N TRP A 31 18.82 -18.02 12.87
CA TRP A 31 18.38 -16.99 11.92
C TRP A 31 17.96 -15.71 12.65
N VAL A 32 17.98 -14.58 11.95
CA VAL A 32 17.50 -13.30 12.49
C VAL A 32 15.98 -13.22 12.33
N ALA A 33 15.26 -13.22 13.43
CA ALA A 33 13.81 -13.06 13.45
C ALA A 33 13.40 -11.61 13.13
N PHE A 34 12.35 -11.45 12.31
CA PHE A 34 11.87 -10.15 11.87
C PHE A 34 10.51 -9.80 12.48
N GLY A 35 10.52 -8.87 13.43
CA GLY A 35 9.37 -8.40 14.21
C GLY A 35 8.80 -9.45 15.15
N ASP A 36 7.57 -9.20 15.57
CA ASP A 36 6.91 -10.06 16.55
C ASP A 36 6.65 -11.44 15.96
N LYS A 37 7.03 -12.47 16.73
CA LYS A 37 6.93 -13.88 16.33
C LYS A 37 7.60 -14.22 14.99
N ASN A 38 8.53 -13.39 14.50
CA ASN A 38 9.16 -13.54 13.18
C ASN A 38 8.18 -13.38 11.99
N LEU A 39 7.09 -12.60 12.14
CA LEU A 39 6.02 -12.52 11.15
C LEU A 39 5.83 -11.12 10.54
N PHE A 40 6.77 -10.20 10.71
CA PHE A 40 6.59 -8.83 10.22
C PHE A 40 6.26 -8.73 8.72
N PRO A 41 6.94 -9.45 7.79
CA PRO A 41 6.53 -9.43 6.38
C PRO A 41 5.09 -9.91 6.16
N GLN A 42 4.64 -10.91 6.92
CA GLN A 42 3.27 -11.41 6.86
C GLN A 42 2.26 -10.38 7.39
N GLU A 43 2.63 -9.64 8.45
CA GLU A 43 1.82 -8.53 8.98
C GLU A 43 1.67 -7.43 7.93
N ILE A 44 2.74 -7.05 7.23
CA ILE A 44 2.70 -6.05 6.15
C ILE A 44 1.75 -6.48 5.02
N ILE A 45 1.85 -7.73 4.56
CA ILE A 45 0.91 -8.29 3.57
C ILE A 45 -0.53 -8.18 4.06
N ALA A 46 -0.79 -8.58 5.32
CA ALA A 46 -2.12 -8.56 5.89
C ALA A 46 -2.70 -7.13 6.04
N HIS A 47 -1.87 -6.16 6.43
CA HIS A 47 -2.30 -4.76 6.56
C HIS A 47 -2.56 -4.13 5.20
N ASN A 48 -1.67 -4.35 4.23
CA ASN A 48 -1.86 -3.85 2.86
C ASN A 48 -3.13 -4.42 2.23
N GLY A 49 -3.36 -5.74 2.37
CA GLY A 49 -4.53 -6.39 1.80
C GLY A 49 -5.86 -5.98 2.45
N LYS A 50 -5.81 -5.38 3.64
CA LYS A 50 -7.01 -4.85 4.33
C LYS A 50 -7.29 -3.39 4.02
N SER A 51 -6.30 -2.63 3.56
CA SER A 51 -6.42 -1.20 3.23
C SER A 51 -6.60 -1.03 1.72
N PRO A 52 -7.83 -0.73 1.23
CA PRO A 52 -8.07 -0.57 -0.21
C PRO A 52 -7.24 0.57 -0.80
N VAL A 53 -7.07 1.67 -0.05
CA VAL A 53 -6.28 2.83 -0.47
C VAL A 53 -4.83 2.43 -0.67
N ASN A 54 -4.21 1.80 0.34
CA ASN A 54 -2.81 1.42 0.28
C ASN A 54 -2.54 0.38 -0.83
N ALA A 55 -3.41 -0.63 -0.95
CA ALA A 55 -3.32 -1.63 -2.01
C ALA A 55 -3.36 -0.99 -3.40
N SER A 56 -4.33 -0.11 -3.65
CA SER A 56 -4.47 0.61 -4.92
C SER A 56 -3.24 1.45 -5.27
N ILE A 57 -2.65 2.16 -4.30
CA ILE A 57 -1.43 2.94 -4.56
C ILE A 57 -0.24 2.02 -4.85
N ILE A 58 -0.11 0.88 -4.16
CA ILE A 58 0.96 -0.09 -4.42
C ILE A 58 0.84 -0.62 -5.86
N GLU A 59 -0.31 -1.15 -6.27
CA GLU A 59 -0.50 -1.70 -7.63
C GLU A 59 -0.29 -0.64 -8.72
N SER A 60 -0.78 0.58 -8.50
CA SER A 60 -0.58 1.68 -9.45
C SER A 60 0.90 2.06 -9.56
N THR A 61 1.62 2.11 -8.43
CA THR A 61 3.07 2.36 -8.41
C THR A 61 3.82 1.26 -9.17
N VAL A 62 3.46 -0.01 -8.98
CA VAL A 62 4.05 -1.16 -9.70
C VAL A 62 3.81 -1.03 -11.20
N THR A 63 2.58 -0.68 -11.60
CA THR A 63 2.24 -0.43 -13.01
C THR A 63 3.13 0.65 -13.62
N TYR A 64 3.32 1.77 -12.92
CA TYR A 64 4.18 2.85 -13.40
C TYR A 64 5.65 2.46 -13.45
N ILE A 65 6.15 1.66 -12.49
CA ILE A 65 7.52 1.12 -12.53
C ILE A 65 7.71 0.26 -13.77
N CYS A 66 6.77 -0.63 -14.09
CA CYS A 66 6.83 -1.54 -15.24
C CYS A 66 6.70 -0.79 -16.58
N GLY A 67 6.05 0.36 -16.60
CA GLY A 67 5.98 1.23 -17.78
C GLY A 67 5.46 0.49 -19.01
N LYS A 68 6.09 0.68 -20.16
CA LYS A 68 5.76 -0.02 -21.42
C LYS A 68 6.33 -1.44 -21.52
N GLY A 69 6.88 -1.98 -20.43
CA GLY A 69 7.66 -3.20 -20.42
C GLY A 69 9.08 -3.01 -20.96
N VAL A 70 9.89 -4.05 -20.80
CA VAL A 70 11.24 -4.14 -21.32
C VAL A 70 11.17 -4.26 -22.83
N ARG A 71 11.75 -3.28 -23.51
CA ARG A 71 11.97 -3.35 -24.95
C ARG A 71 13.42 -3.70 -25.22
N ASP A 72 13.66 -4.38 -26.34
CA ASP A 72 15.00 -4.36 -26.92
C ASP A 72 15.40 -2.90 -27.09
N SER A 73 16.46 -2.47 -26.41
CA SER A 73 16.84 -1.06 -26.31
C SER A 73 16.85 -0.41 -27.70
N ASN A 74 15.97 0.57 -27.90
CA ASN A 74 15.90 1.38 -29.12
C ASN A 74 17.28 2.00 -29.44
N THR A 75 18.07 2.26 -28.40
CA THR A 75 19.41 2.83 -28.48
C THR A 75 20.50 1.80 -28.83
N ALA A 76 20.31 0.52 -28.51
CA ALA A 76 21.38 -0.48 -28.58
C ALA A 76 21.17 -1.63 -29.57
N LYS A 77 19.97 -1.88 -30.12
CA LYS A 77 19.68 -3.04 -30.99
C LYS A 77 20.29 -4.35 -30.47
N LYS A 78 20.32 -4.53 -29.15
CA LYS A 78 20.90 -5.70 -28.49
C LYS A 78 19.79 -6.47 -27.82
N TYR A 79 19.69 -7.74 -28.18
CA TYR A 79 18.82 -8.71 -27.54
C TYR A 79 19.07 -8.73 -26.02
N VAL A 80 18.02 -8.47 -25.24
CA VAL A 80 18.09 -8.42 -23.77
C VAL A 80 18.00 -9.80 -23.10
N GLY A 81 17.62 -10.83 -23.85
CA GLY A 81 17.50 -12.19 -23.34
C GLY A 81 16.23 -12.41 -22.52
N VAL A 82 16.21 -13.55 -21.82
CA VAL A 82 15.19 -13.89 -20.81
C VAL A 82 15.88 -14.12 -19.47
N PRO A 83 15.22 -13.83 -18.33
CA PRO A 83 15.82 -13.99 -17.01
C PRO A 83 16.02 -15.46 -16.64
N ASN A 84 15.07 -16.32 -17.02
CA ASN A 84 15.08 -17.75 -16.80
C ASN A 84 14.20 -18.46 -17.85
N ALA A 85 13.97 -19.77 -17.69
CA ALA A 85 13.21 -20.56 -18.66
C ALA A 85 11.68 -20.45 -18.51
N ASP A 86 11.20 -19.95 -17.38
CA ASP A 86 9.79 -19.99 -16.98
C ASP A 86 9.06 -18.67 -17.23
N GLU A 87 9.78 -17.54 -17.24
CA GLU A 87 9.15 -16.21 -17.31
C GLU A 87 9.98 -15.18 -18.12
N SER A 88 9.33 -14.10 -18.54
CA SER A 88 9.96 -12.96 -19.22
C SER A 88 10.57 -11.95 -18.23
N TRP A 89 11.34 -10.98 -18.75
CA TRP A 89 11.83 -9.89 -17.89
C TRP A 89 10.70 -9.03 -17.32
N ASP A 90 9.59 -8.87 -18.05
CA ASP A 90 8.43 -8.12 -17.57
C ASP A 90 7.78 -8.81 -16.37
N ASP A 91 7.56 -10.13 -16.45
CA ASP A 91 7.00 -10.94 -15.36
C ASP A 91 7.89 -10.86 -14.10
N LEU A 92 9.20 -10.97 -14.28
CA LEU A 92 10.16 -10.89 -13.18
C LEU A 92 10.17 -9.49 -12.56
N ILE A 93 10.21 -8.44 -13.39
CA ILE A 93 10.27 -7.04 -12.94
C ILE A 93 9.00 -6.66 -12.20
N GLU A 94 7.82 -7.12 -12.64
CA GLU A 94 6.56 -6.88 -11.94
C GLU A 94 6.60 -7.45 -10.51
N LYS A 95 7.04 -8.71 -10.35
CA LYS A 95 7.19 -9.36 -9.04
C LYS A 95 8.19 -8.62 -8.16
N VAL A 96 9.33 -8.23 -8.73
CA VAL A 96 10.37 -7.47 -8.03
C VAL A 96 9.88 -6.08 -7.63
N ALA A 97 9.17 -5.38 -8.51
CA ALA A 97 8.58 -4.07 -8.24
C ALA A 97 7.53 -4.16 -7.13
N LYS A 98 6.71 -5.22 -7.14
CA LYS A 98 5.70 -5.47 -6.12
C LYS A 98 6.33 -5.71 -4.75
N ASP A 99 7.34 -6.57 -4.66
CA ASP A 99 8.08 -6.78 -3.41
C ASP A 99 8.79 -5.50 -2.97
N TYR A 100 9.46 -4.82 -3.90
CA TYR A 100 10.20 -3.60 -3.57
C TYR A 100 9.29 -2.51 -3.03
N LYS A 101 8.12 -2.30 -3.64
CA LYS A 101 7.14 -1.33 -3.17
C LYS A 101 6.48 -1.74 -1.85
N THR A 102 6.25 -3.04 -1.65
CA THR A 102 5.58 -3.60 -0.46
C THR A 102 6.49 -3.64 0.77
N PHE A 103 7.79 -3.94 0.60
CA PHE A 103 8.70 -4.21 1.71
C PHE A 103 9.89 -3.26 1.81
N GLY A 104 10.18 -2.47 0.76
CA GLY A 104 11.39 -1.64 0.68
C GLY A 104 12.64 -2.40 0.21
N GLY A 105 12.47 -3.65 -0.25
CA GLY A 105 13.54 -4.49 -0.77
C GLY A 105 12.99 -5.70 -1.52
N PHE A 106 13.88 -6.47 -2.13
CA PHE A 106 13.53 -7.67 -2.89
C PHE A 106 14.67 -8.70 -2.86
N TYR A 107 14.34 -9.96 -3.15
CA TYR A 107 15.30 -11.05 -3.26
C TYR A 107 15.20 -11.73 -4.62
N LEU A 108 16.34 -12.25 -5.09
CA LEU A 108 16.44 -13.04 -6.31
C LEU A 108 17.21 -14.32 -6.03
N GLN A 109 16.78 -15.45 -6.57
CA GLN A 109 17.61 -16.65 -6.64
C GLN A 109 18.43 -16.61 -7.93
N ILE A 110 19.74 -16.77 -7.79
CA ILE A 110 20.71 -16.78 -8.88
C ILE A 110 21.26 -18.19 -9.02
N ILE A 111 21.06 -18.78 -10.20
CA ILE A 111 21.53 -20.13 -10.51
C ILE A 111 22.54 -20.05 -11.64
N VAL A 112 23.73 -20.59 -11.42
CA VAL A 112 24.76 -20.66 -12.47
C VAL A 112 24.39 -21.75 -13.48
N ASN A 113 24.32 -21.39 -14.76
CA ASN A 113 23.96 -22.31 -15.84
C ASN A 113 25.06 -23.33 -16.10
N LYS A 114 24.72 -24.45 -16.79
CA LYS A 114 25.63 -25.59 -17.03
C LYS A 114 26.99 -25.20 -17.64
N GLY A 115 27.05 -24.12 -18.41
CA GLY A 115 28.27 -23.61 -19.04
C GLY A 115 29.14 -22.71 -18.16
N SER A 116 28.78 -22.47 -16.89
CA SER A 116 29.54 -21.66 -15.92
C SER A 116 29.94 -20.27 -16.40
N THR A 117 29.16 -19.69 -17.31
CA THR A 117 29.42 -18.38 -17.94
C THR A 117 28.23 -17.45 -17.84
N THR A 118 27.03 -18.00 -17.69
CA THR A 118 25.76 -17.28 -17.57
C THR A 118 25.00 -17.72 -16.33
N VAL A 119 24.03 -16.92 -15.93
CA VAL A 119 23.15 -17.17 -14.80
C VAL A 119 21.69 -17.10 -15.22
N SER A 120 20.86 -17.87 -14.53
CA SER A 120 19.41 -17.71 -14.53
C SER A 120 19.00 -16.98 -13.25
N VAL A 121 18.05 -16.06 -13.39
CA VAL A 121 17.58 -15.16 -12.32
C VAL A 121 16.11 -15.46 -12.07
N PHE A 122 15.76 -15.81 -10.83
CA PHE A 122 14.38 -16.07 -10.42
C PHE A 122 14.00 -15.12 -9.29
N HIS A 123 12.74 -14.72 -9.24
CA HIS A 123 12.21 -13.98 -8.09
C HIS A 123 12.11 -14.90 -6.86
N GLN A 124 12.43 -14.36 -5.68
CA GLN A 124 12.16 -15.00 -4.40
C GLN A 124 11.25 -14.10 -3.57
N ASP A 125 10.06 -14.61 -3.24
CA ASP A 125 9.10 -13.94 -2.35
C ASP A 125 9.77 -13.49 -1.06
N PHE A 126 9.73 -12.18 -0.82
CA PHE A 126 10.34 -11.52 0.33
C PHE A 126 9.85 -12.07 1.67
N SER A 127 8.56 -12.41 1.77
CA SER A 127 7.94 -12.87 3.01
C SER A 127 8.49 -14.22 3.49
N GLN A 128 9.05 -15.01 2.57
CA GLN A 128 9.60 -16.33 2.81
C GLN A 128 11.06 -16.31 3.29
N VAL A 129 11.76 -15.18 3.18
CA VAL A 129 13.21 -15.09 3.45
C VAL A 129 13.50 -14.57 4.85
N ARG A 130 14.45 -15.19 5.55
CA ARG A 130 15.10 -14.65 6.76
C ARG A 130 16.61 -14.75 6.64
N ILE A 131 17.34 -13.84 7.27
CA ILE A 131 18.79 -13.90 7.34
C ILE A 131 19.19 -15.12 8.18
N GLY A 132 20.07 -15.95 7.65
CA GLY A 132 20.67 -17.07 8.37
C GLY A 132 21.90 -16.61 9.14
N GLU A 133 23.07 -17.03 8.67
CA GLU A 133 24.37 -16.67 9.22
C GLU A 133 24.74 -15.23 8.87
N ILE A 134 25.37 -14.56 9.82
CA ILE A 134 25.87 -13.18 9.70
C ILE A 134 27.37 -13.18 9.98
N THR A 135 28.12 -12.39 9.21
CA THR A 135 29.54 -12.16 9.45
C THR A 135 29.75 -11.40 10.77
N GLU A 136 30.98 -11.42 11.27
CA GLU A 136 31.43 -10.54 12.37
C GLU A 136 31.22 -9.05 12.07
N THR A 137 31.20 -8.68 10.78
CA THR A 137 30.96 -7.32 10.30
C THR A 137 29.46 -6.98 10.13
N GLY A 138 28.57 -7.88 10.54
CA GLY A 138 27.12 -7.67 10.49
C GLY A 138 26.52 -7.75 9.09
N LYS A 139 27.13 -8.52 8.18
CA LYS A 139 26.60 -8.75 6.83
C LYS A 139 26.00 -10.15 6.70
N PRO A 140 24.86 -10.32 6.02
CA PRO A 140 24.33 -11.65 5.73
C PRO A 140 25.33 -12.50 4.92
N GLU A 141 25.61 -13.72 5.38
CA GLU A 141 26.36 -14.74 4.64
C GLU A 141 25.42 -15.77 4.01
N THR A 142 24.34 -16.11 4.71
CA THR A 142 23.32 -17.03 4.23
C THR A 142 21.92 -16.47 4.48
N PHE A 143 20.95 -17.01 3.75
CA PHE A 143 19.54 -16.75 3.92
C PHE A 143 18.78 -18.06 4.03
N ARG A 144 17.75 -18.07 4.87
CA ARG A 144 16.84 -19.19 5.05
C ARG A 144 15.49 -18.88 4.42
N ILE A 145 14.95 -19.87 3.71
CA ILE A 145 13.71 -19.76 2.95
C ILE A 145 12.72 -20.78 3.50
N SER A 146 11.57 -20.31 3.96
CA SER A 146 10.46 -21.17 4.37
C SER A 146 9.15 -20.71 3.74
N LYS A 147 8.32 -21.67 3.34
CA LYS A 147 6.95 -21.41 2.87
C LYS A 147 6.04 -20.94 3.99
N ASP A 148 6.36 -21.28 5.23
CA ASP A 148 5.56 -20.94 6.41
C ASP A 148 6.47 -20.78 7.63
N TRP A 149 6.61 -19.55 8.11
CA TRP A 149 7.41 -19.23 9.29
C TRP A 149 6.71 -19.51 10.62
N THR A 150 5.41 -19.81 10.60
CA THR A 150 4.67 -20.26 11.79
C THR A 150 4.97 -21.72 12.14
N LYS A 151 5.43 -22.51 11.16
CA LYS A 151 5.74 -23.92 11.28
C LYS A 151 7.08 -24.22 10.61
N THR A 152 8.20 -24.07 11.31
CA THR A 152 9.55 -24.24 10.72
C THR A 152 10.09 -25.66 10.75
N SER A 153 9.22 -26.68 10.72
CA SER A 153 9.58 -28.10 10.79
C SER A 153 8.98 -28.91 9.64
N GLY A 154 9.47 -30.14 9.43
CA GLY A 154 8.98 -31.03 8.38
C GLY A 154 9.12 -30.42 6.98
N LYS A 155 7.99 -30.34 6.24
CA LYS A 155 7.93 -29.80 4.87
C LYS A 155 8.27 -28.31 4.77
N ASN A 156 8.19 -27.59 5.88
CA ASN A 156 8.48 -26.16 5.99
C ASN A 156 9.80 -25.92 6.74
N LYS A 157 10.65 -26.95 6.86
CA LYS A 157 12.02 -26.77 7.35
C LYS A 157 12.71 -25.75 6.44
N PRO A 158 13.25 -24.64 6.98
CA PRO A 158 13.85 -23.62 6.14
C PRO A 158 15.04 -24.17 5.34
N LEU A 159 15.05 -23.90 4.04
CA LEU A 159 16.17 -24.17 3.14
C LEU A 159 17.18 -23.03 3.27
N GLU A 160 18.45 -23.35 3.46
CA GLU A 160 19.51 -22.35 3.56
C GLU A 160 20.25 -22.19 2.23
N LEU A 161 20.35 -20.95 1.76
CA LEU A 161 21.08 -20.57 0.55
C LEU A 161 22.18 -19.56 0.88
N PRO A 162 23.39 -19.69 0.31
CA PRO A 162 24.44 -18.70 0.45
C PRO A 162 24.13 -17.41 -0.33
N VAL A 163 24.70 -16.29 0.10
CA VAL A 163 24.63 -15.02 -0.63
C VAL A 163 25.39 -15.09 -1.95
N TRP A 164 24.84 -14.46 -3.00
CA TRP A 164 25.48 -14.36 -4.30
C TRP A 164 26.89 -13.74 -4.18
N PRO A 165 27.96 -14.44 -4.60
CA PRO A 165 29.34 -13.99 -4.39
C PRO A 165 29.78 -12.88 -5.37
N GLY A 166 28.84 -12.30 -6.13
CA GLY A 166 29.09 -11.20 -7.06
C GLY A 166 29.63 -11.61 -8.43
N SER A 167 30.06 -12.86 -8.62
CA SER A 167 30.59 -13.33 -9.91
C SER A 167 30.45 -14.84 -10.06
N VAL A 168 30.32 -15.29 -11.32
CA VAL A 168 30.21 -16.71 -11.66
C VAL A 168 31.46 -17.50 -11.26
N ASN A 169 32.65 -16.90 -11.35
CA ASN A 169 33.92 -17.56 -11.01
C ASN A 169 34.03 -17.91 -9.52
N LYS A 170 33.34 -17.17 -8.64
CA LYS A 170 33.31 -17.43 -7.20
C LYS A 170 32.14 -18.33 -6.79
N ALA A 171 31.22 -18.61 -7.70
CA ALA A 171 30.05 -19.43 -7.45
C ALA A 171 30.36 -20.90 -7.73
N LYS A 172 29.86 -21.79 -6.86
CA LYS A 172 29.92 -23.23 -7.02
C LYS A 172 28.80 -23.68 -7.95
N ARG A 173 29.12 -24.64 -8.83
CA ARG A 173 28.16 -25.22 -9.76
C ARG A 173 27.07 -25.99 -9.01
N GLY A 174 25.83 -25.88 -9.46
CA GLY A 174 24.68 -26.61 -8.90
C GLY A 174 24.16 -26.06 -7.57
N VAL A 175 24.68 -24.92 -7.11
CA VAL A 175 24.21 -24.21 -5.91
C VAL A 175 23.37 -23.02 -6.34
N ALA A 176 22.18 -22.89 -5.76
CA ALA A 176 21.37 -21.69 -5.85
C ALA A 176 21.87 -20.65 -4.82
N TYR A 177 21.98 -19.41 -5.25
CA TYR A 177 22.44 -18.29 -4.42
C TYR A 177 21.32 -17.29 -4.22
N LEU A 178 21.29 -16.61 -3.07
CA LEU A 178 20.38 -15.49 -2.87
C LEU A 178 21.08 -14.15 -3.11
N PHE A 179 20.53 -13.35 -4.01
CA PHE A 179 20.84 -11.93 -4.12
C PHE A 179 19.76 -11.12 -3.39
N TYR A 180 20.15 -10.04 -2.74
CA TYR A 180 19.23 -9.16 -2.02
C TYR A 180 19.52 -7.69 -2.34
N HIS A 181 18.46 -6.88 -2.35
CA HIS A 181 18.53 -5.43 -2.32
C HIS A 181 17.60 -4.90 -1.23
N TRP A 182 18.13 -4.06 -0.35
CA TRP A 182 17.39 -3.37 0.70
C TRP A 182 17.67 -1.88 0.61
N ASP A 183 16.63 -1.07 0.75
CA ASP A 183 16.83 0.36 0.93
C ASP A 183 17.43 0.66 2.30
N TYR A 184 18.45 1.52 2.29
CA TYR A 184 19.08 1.98 3.50
C TYR A 184 18.07 2.73 4.38
N THR A 185 17.96 2.29 5.63
CA THR A 185 17.10 2.89 6.64
C THR A 185 17.95 3.19 7.89
N PRO A 186 18.14 4.47 8.25
CA PRO A 186 18.93 4.82 9.44
C PRO A 186 18.38 4.15 10.70
N GLY A 187 19.25 3.48 11.46
CA GLY A 187 18.89 2.79 12.70
C GLY A 187 18.30 1.38 12.52
N LEU A 188 18.28 0.86 11.28
CA LEU A 188 17.87 -0.51 10.97
C LEU A 188 19.05 -1.28 10.35
N ASP A 189 19.68 -2.14 11.15
CA ASP A 189 20.90 -2.85 10.74
C ASP A 189 20.63 -4.02 9.78
N PHE A 190 19.46 -4.68 9.92
CA PHE A 190 19.08 -5.83 9.10
C PHE A 190 17.68 -5.66 8.54
N TYR A 191 17.45 -6.26 7.36
CA TYR A 191 16.21 -6.13 6.60
C TYR A 191 15.95 -4.69 6.12
N CYS A 192 14.72 -4.46 5.67
CA CYS A 192 14.21 -3.16 5.26
C CYS A 192 12.75 -3.03 5.70
N VAL A 193 12.28 -1.79 5.72
CA VAL A 193 10.87 -1.46 5.90
C VAL A 193 10.35 -0.74 4.66
N PRO A 194 9.04 -0.81 4.35
CA PRO A 194 8.49 -0.09 3.21
C PRO A 194 8.69 1.42 3.35
N GLY A 195 8.80 2.12 2.22
CA GLY A 195 8.90 3.58 2.22
C GLY A 195 7.69 4.28 2.87
N TYR A 196 6.53 3.64 2.87
CA TYR A 196 5.31 4.13 3.51
C TYR A 196 5.18 3.72 4.99
N TYR A 197 6.18 3.06 5.56
CA TYR A 197 6.18 2.60 6.96
C TYR A 197 5.81 3.71 7.97
N PRO A 198 6.20 4.99 7.81
CA PRO A 198 5.73 6.06 8.70
C PRO A 198 4.20 6.23 8.78
N ALA A 199 3.45 5.70 7.80
CA ALA A 199 2.00 5.69 7.80
C ALA A 199 1.38 4.33 8.15
N ILE A 200 2.15 3.37 8.68
CA ILE A 200 1.66 2.00 8.91
C ILE A 200 0.45 1.93 9.85
N GLU A 201 0.38 2.80 10.86
CA GLU A 201 -0.78 2.87 11.75
C GLU A 201 -2.03 3.43 11.06
N TYR A 202 -1.87 4.33 10.07
CA TYR A 202 -2.98 4.80 9.25
C TYR A 202 -3.45 3.72 8.26
N VAL A 203 -2.54 2.92 7.69
CA VAL A 203 -2.90 1.74 6.89
C VAL A 203 -3.68 0.72 7.71
N LYS A 204 -3.27 0.49 8.97
CA LYS A 204 -4.01 -0.36 9.91
C LYS A 204 -5.40 0.20 10.22
N ALA A 205 -5.50 1.52 10.46
CA ALA A 205 -6.75 2.20 10.72
C ALA A 205 -7.72 2.08 9.52
N ASP A 206 -7.24 2.33 8.30
CA ASP A 206 -8.01 2.17 7.06
C ASP A 206 -8.62 0.77 6.95
N GLY A 207 -7.81 -0.27 7.16
CA GLY A 207 -8.32 -1.64 7.15
C GLY A 207 -9.28 -1.98 8.29
N ALA A 208 -9.16 -1.32 9.44
CA ALA A 208 -10.07 -1.50 10.57
C ALA A 208 -11.43 -0.82 10.35
N LEU A 209 -11.49 0.27 9.56
CA LEU A 209 -12.74 0.95 9.21
C LEU A 209 -13.70 -0.02 8.50
N GLY A 210 -13.21 -0.85 7.57
CA GLY A 210 -14.05 -1.85 6.90
C GLY A 210 -14.70 -2.85 7.88
N LEU A 211 -13.95 -3.32 8.88
CA LEU A 211 -14.50 -4.19 9.92
C LEU A 211 -15.51 -3.46 10.79
N PHE A 212 -15.22 -2.21 11.17
CA PHE A 212 -16.14 -1.37 11.95
C PHE A 212 -17.46 -1.13 11.21
N TYR A 213 -17.41 -0.78 9.92
CA TYR A 213 -18.59 -0.57 9.10
C TYR A 213 -19.40 -1.85 8.91
N ASN A 214 -18.75 -2.98 8.62
CA ASN A 214 -19.43 -4.28 8.52
C ASN A 214 -20.15 -4.64 9.82
N ASN A 215 -19.48 -4.46 10.96
CA ASN A 215 -20.07 -4.69 12.27
C ASN A 215 -21.25 -3.73 12.56
N SER A 216 -21.15 -2.47 12.12
CA SER A 216 -22.21 -1.48 12.27
C SER A 216 -23.43 -1.83 11.43
N VAL A 217 -23.22 -2.26 10.18
CA VAL A 217 -24.28 -2.73 9.26
C VAL A 217 -24.94 -4.00 9.80
N ASP A 218 -24.16 -5.00 10.24
CA ASP A 218 -24.66 -6.25 10.81
C ASP A 218 -25.56 -5.99 12.05
N ASN A 219 -25.33 -4.88 12.77
CA ASN A 219 -26.10 -4.47 13.95
C ASN A 219 -27.18 -3.42 13.65
N GLY A 220 -27.46 -3.11 12.39
CA GLY A 220 -28.45 -2.11 12.00
C GLY A 220 -28.16 -0.70 12.52
N PHE A 221 -26.87 -0.37 12.73
CA PHE A 221 -26.40 0.89 13.32
C PHE A 221 -26.97 1.18 14.72
N THR A 222 -27.36 0.13 15.46
CA THR A 222 -27.91 0.27 16.81
C THR A 222 -26.83 0.81 17.76
N PRO A 223 -27.04 1.98 18.39
CA PRO A 223 -26.05 2.57 19.29
C PRO A 223 -25.81 1.66 20.50
N SER A 224 -24.57 1.66 21.00
CA SER A 224 -24.27 1.09 22.31
C SER A 224 -25.10 1.81 23.38
N VAL A 225 -25.57 1.12 24.41
CA VAL A 225 -26.44 1.72 25.44
C VAL A 225 -25.84 1.51 26.82
N VAL A 226 -25.92 2.54 27.66
CA VAL A 226 -25.72 2.42 29.11
C VAL A 226 -27.09 2.21 29.74
N ILE A 227 -27.25 1.11 30.46
CA ILE A 227 -28.49 0.77 31.16
C ILE A 227 -28.24 0.91 32.65
N ASN A 228 -28.86 1.91 33.26
CA ASN A 228 -28.83 2.10 34.70
C ASN A 228 -30.00 1.33 35.30
N MET A 229 -29.70 0.49 36.29
CA MET A 229 -30.69 -0.31 37.02
C MET A 229 -30.71 0.13 38.50
N PRO A 230 -31.90 0.33 39.12
CA PRO A 230 -32.03 0.81 40.50
C PRO A 230 -31.48 -0.15 41.56
N ASN A 231 -31.56 -1.44 41.29
CA ASN A 231 -31.33 -2.50 42.27
C ASN A 231 -30.10 -3.31 41.89
N ASN A 232 -29.29 -3.71 42.86
CA ASN A 232 -28.06 -4.49 42.70
C ASN A 232 -28.31 -5.97 43.04
N PRO A 233 -28.66 -6.84 42.06
CA PRO A 233 -28.98 -8.23 42.33
C PRO A 233 -27.72 -9.06 42.61
N SER A 234 -27.90 -10.34 42.98
CA SER A 234 -26.77 -11.27 43.14
C SER A 234 -25.97 -11.44 41.85
N ASP A 235 -24.69 -11.76 41.96
CA ASP A 235 -23.78 -11.82 40.80
C ASP A 235 -24.21 -12.85 39.74
N GLU A 236 -24.82 -13.96 40.14
CA GLU A 236 -25.43 -14.92 39.19
C GLU A 236 -26.54 -14.29 38.36
N LYS A 237 -27.42 -13.50 38.99
CA LYS A 237 -28.51 -12.80 38.30
C LYS A 237 -28.00 -11.67 37.43
N LYS A 238 -26.93 -10.98 37.84
CA LYS A 238 -26.23 -10.00 36.99
C LYS A 238 -25.69 -10.67 35.72
N ALA A 239 -24.99 -11.79 35.86
CA ALA A 239 -24.42 -12.51 34.72
C ALA A 239 -25.52 -13.06 33.80
N GLU A 240 -26.62 -13.57 34.36
CA GLU A 240 -27.76 -14.04 33.58
C GLU A 240 -28.43 -12.89 32.82
N PHE A 241 -28.63 -11.74 33.47
CA PHE A 241 -29.22 -10.56 32.85
C PHE A 241 -28.29 -9.96 31.79
N GLN A 242 -27.01 -9.81 32.08
CA GLN A 242 -25.97 -9.40 31.14
C GLN A 242 -26.01 -10.28 29.87
N ARG A 243 -25.98 -11.61 30.02
CA ARG A 243 -26.05 -12.55 28.89
C ARG A 243 -27.36 -12.42 28.10
N LYS A 244 -28.50 -12.25 28.77
CA LYS A 244 -29.80 -12.03 28.11
C LYS A 244 -29.82 -10.73 27.31
N MET A 245 -29.24 -9.67 27.85
CA MET A 245 -29.16 -8.37 27.20
C MET A 245 -28.17 -8.40 26.03
N GLU A 246 -26.99 -9.00 26.20
CA GLU A 246 -26.03 -9.23 25.12
C GLU A 246 -26.66 -10.05 23.98
N ASN A 247 -27.38 -11.13 24.29
CA ASN A 247 -28.08 -11.92 23.27
C ASN A 247 -29.20 -11.15 22.57
N ALA A 248 -29.90 -10.25 23.27
CA ALA A 248 -31.02 -9.49 22.71
C ALA A 248 -30.57 -8.29 21.87
N PHE A 249 -29.42 -7.68 22.18
CA PHE A 249 -29.00 -6.40 21.60
C PHE A 249 -27.67 -6.43 20.85
N ALA A 250 -26.75 -7.35 21.17
CA ALA A 250 -25.41 -7.34 20.58
C ALA A 250 -25.37 -7.94 19.16
N GLY A 251 -26.53 -8.40 18.64
CA GLY A 251 -26.63 -9.06 17.34
C GLY A 251 -25.83 -10.36 17.28
N ALA A 252 -25.77 -10.99 16.11
CA ALA A 252 -25.10 -12.28 15.93
C ALA A 252 -23.57 -12.24 16.15
N LYS A 253 -22.94 -11.06 16.30
CA LYS A 253 -21.48 -10.89 16.35
C LYS A 253 -20.92 -9.93 17.41
N GLY A 254 -21.73 -9.39 18.32
CA GLY A 254 -21.20 -8.76 19.55
C GLY A 254 -20.61 -7.36 19.41
N ALA A 255 -21.04 -6.56 18.42
CA ALA A 255 -20.43 -5.25 18.15
C ALA A 255 -21.14 -4.03 18.81
N SER A 256 -22.30 -4.21 19.44
CA SER A 256 -22.92 -3.19 20.29
C SER A 256 -22.62 -3.50 21.75
N ALA A 257 -21.91 -2.60 22.44
CA ALA A 257 -21.58 -2.78 23.84
C ALA A 257 -22.76 -2.31 24.70
N ILE A 258 -23.26 -3.21 25.56
CA ILE A 258 -24.16 -2.82 26.64
C ILE A 258 -23.33 -2.72 27.92
N VAL A 259 -23.33 -1.53 28.51
CA VAL A 259 -22.79 -1.33 29.85
C VAL A 259 -23.97 -1.24 30.81
N ILE A 260 -24.05 -2.18 31.74
CA ILE A 260 -25.09 -2.20 32.77
C ILE A 260 -24.50 -1.64 34.07
N LEU A 261 -25.05 -0.53 34.56
CA LEU A 261 -24.68 0.05 35.83
C LEU A 261 -25.74 -0.30 36.86
N TRP A 262 -25.33 -0.95 37.95
CA TRP A 262 -26.20 -1.35 39.04
C TRP A 262 -26.14 -0.30 40.16
N GLY A 263 -27.27 0.30 40.49
CA GLY A 263 -27.42 1.25 41.59
C GLY A 263 -27.56 0.55 42.94
N GLU A 264 -27.19 1.26 44.00
CA GLU A 264 -27.20 0.75 45.38
C GLU A 264 -28.48 1.15 46.15
N ASN A 265 -29.35 1.97 45.56
CA ASN A 265 -30.58 2.46 46.18
C ASN A 265 -31.69 2.77 45.15
N ASP A 266 -32.95 2.74 45.61
CA ASP A 266 -34.14 3.03 44.80
C ASP A 266 -34.23 4.48 44.29
N ALA A 267 -33.26 5.34 44.67
CA ALA A 267 -33.17 6.71 44.17
C ALA A 267 -32.63 6.77 42.72
N VAL A 268 -31.91 5.74 42.27
CA VAL A 268 -31.43 5.64 40.88
C VAL A 268 -32.55 5.12 39.99
N LYS A 269 -33.19 6.00 39.21
CA LYS A 269 -34.25 5.57 38.29
C LYS A 269 -33.69 4.67 37.16
N PRO A 270 -34.41 3.62 36.74
CA PRO A 270 -34.06 2.88 35.53
C PRO A 270 -33.95 3.84 34.35
N GLY A 271 -32.82 3.80 33.65
CA GLY A 271 -32.54 4.73 32.57
C GLY A 271 -31.74 4.06 31.46
N ILE A 272 -32.20 4.21 30.22
CA ILE A 272 -31.44 3.81 29.04
C ILE A 272 -30.85 5.08 28.45
N THR A 273 -29.53 5.20 28.51
CA THR A 273 -28.80 6.29 27.88
C THR A 273 -28.10 5.73 26.64
N PRO A 274 -28.60 6.02 25.42
CA PRO A 274 -27.85 5.65 24.23
C PRO A 274 -26.52 6.40 24.22
N PHE A 275 -25.45 5.70 23.86
CA PHE A 275 -24.25 6.39 23.39
C PHE A 275 -24.66 7.23 22.19
N ASN A 276 -24.50 8.54 22.31
CA ASN A 276 -24.96 9.46 21.31
C ASN A 276 -24.03 9.36 20.08
N ALA A 277 -24.39 8.52 19.10
CA ALA A 277 -23.65 8.35 17.85
C ALA A 277 -23.74 9.59 16.94
N SER A 278 -24.73 10.46 17.17
CA SER A 278 -25.09 11.58 16.31
C SER A 278 -24.04 12.70 16.22
N ALA A 279 -23.12 12.81 17.18
CA ALA A 279 -21.99 13.75 17.12
C ALA A 279 -20.76 13.20 16.36
N ASN A 280 -20.79 11.93 15.93
CA ASN A 280 -19.60 11.25 15.42
C ASN A 280 -19.51 11.18 13.89
N ALA A 281 -20.58 11.43 13.12
CA ALA A 281 -20.52 11.32 11.65
C ALA A 281 -19.46 12.25 11.03
N ASP A 282 -19.43 13.51 11.47
CA ASP A 282 -18.40 14.48 11.05
C ASP A 282 -17.01 14.08 11.55
N ILE A 283 -16.91 13.50 12.75
CA ILE A 283 -15.64 12.99 13.29
C ILE A 283 -15.14 11.82 12.43
N TYR A 284 -16.01 10.89 12.02
CA TYR A 284 -15.63 9.76 11.17
C TYR A 284 -15.19 10.20 9.78
N ASN A 285 -15.95 11.09 9.14
CA ASN A 285 -15.58 11.65 7.84
C ASN A 285 -14.23 12.41 7.90
N ASN A 286 -13.99 13.13 9.00
CA ASN A 286 -12.72 13.82 9.24
C ASN A 286 -11.56 12.83 9.50
N VAL A 287 -11.80 11.76 10.26
CA VAL A 287 -10.78 10.72 10.52
C VAL A 287 -10.42 9.97 9.25
N GLU A 288 -11.40 9.57 8.44
CA GLU A 288 -11.17 8.94 7.14
C GLU A 288 -10.33 9.84 6.23
N SER A 289 -10.68 11.13 6.16
CA SER A 289 -9.92 12.12 5.39
C SER A 289 -8.48 12.25 5.87
N ILE A 290 -8.24 12.27 7.18
CA ILE A 290 -6.88 12.31 7.75
C ILE A 290 -6.11 11.04 7.40
N VAL A 291 -6.71 9.86 7.61
CA VAL A 291 -6.10 8.56 7.30
C VAL A 291 -5.68 8.51 5.84
N PHE A 292 -6.60 8.85 4.93
CA PHE A 292 -6.36 8.91 3.50
C PHE A 292 -5.18 9.83 3.14
N GLN A 293 -5.19 11.06 3.65
CA GLN A 293 -4.13 12.04 3.40
C GLN A 293 -2.76 11.58 3.91
N LYS A 294 -2.70 10.93 5.07
CA LYS A 294 -1.43 10.42 5.63
C LYS A 294 -0.87 9.26 4.83
N ILE A 295 -1.72 8.35 4.32
CA ILE A 295 -1.31 7.26 3.42
C ILE A 295 -0.76 7.84 2.11
N ILE A 296 -1.49 8.75 1.45
CA ILE A 296 -1.05 9.41 0.20
C ILE A 296 0.29 10.13 0.39
N SER A 297 0.41 10.89 1.47
CA SER A 297 1.64 11.64 1.80
C SER A 297 2.84 10.71 1.97
N ALA A 298 2.67 9.59 2.67
CA ALA A 298 3.75 8.62 2.87
C ALA A 298 4.18 7.93 1.56
N HIS A 299 3.26 7.78 0.60
CA HIS A 299 3.58 7.31 -0.74
C HIS A 299 4.19 8.37 -1.65
N ARG A 300 4.19 9.64 -1.21
CA ARG A 300 4.58 10.81 -2.01
C ARG A 300 3.80 10.89 -3.32
N LEU A 301 2.54 10.45 -3.29
CA LEU A 301 1.67 10.44 -4.44
C LEU A 301 1.14 11.87 -4.68
N SER A 302 1.39 12.41 -5.87
CA SER A 302 1.04 13.79 -6.24
C SER A 302 -0.46 14.01 -6.39
N SER A 303 -1.19 12.99 -6.85
CA SER A 303 -2.65 13.00 -6.94
C SER A 303 -3.23 11.61 -6.64
N PRO A 304 -4.30 11.50 -5.83
CA PRO A 304 -5.00 10.24 -5.60
C PRO A 304 -5.59 9.61 -6.86
N THR A 305 -5.93 10.42 -7.87
CA THR A 305 -6.49 9.94 -9.14
C THR A 305 -5.50 9.03 -9.89
N LEU A 306 -4.20 9.22 -9.70
CA LEU A 306 -3.16 8.34 -10.26
C LEU A 306 -3.20 6.94 -9.67
N ALA A 307 -3.83 6.75 -8.51
CA ALA A 307 -4.06 5.44 -7.93
C ALA A 307 -5.46 4.87 -8.29
N GLY A 308 -6.26 5.60 -9.06
CA GLY A 308 -7.66 5.26 -9.30
C GLY A 308 -8.54 5.48 -8.08
N VAL A 309 -8.10 6.27 -7.10
CA VAL A 309 -8.89 6.62 -5.91
C VAL A 309 -9.41 8.05 -6.07
N SER A 310 -10.72 8.23 -5.91
CA SER A 310 -11.34 9.55 -5.84
C SER A 310 -10.87 10.26 -4.58
N GLY A 311 -10.29 11.46 -4.74
CA GLY A 311 -10.21 12.41 -3.63
C GLY A 311 -11.58 13.01 -3.30
N SER A 312 -11.62 14.06 -2.48
CA SER A 312 -12.85 14.80 -2.14
C SER A 312 -13.44 15.61 -3.31
N GLY A 313 -12.91 15.45 -4.53
CA GLY A 313 -13.37 16.10 -5.75
C GLY A 313 -13.58 15.07 -6.86
N ASN A 314 -14.58 15.33 -7.72
CA ASN A 314 -14.97 14.50 -8.86
C ASN A 314 -13.78 13.87 -9.58
N LEU A 315 -13.93 12.61 -9.99
CA LEU A 315 -13.01 11.89 -10.88
C LEU A 315 -12.79 12.63 -12.23
N SER A 316 -13.58 13.67 -12.53
CA SER A 316 -13.43 14.57 -13.68
C SER A 316 -12.39 15.67 -13.43
N GLY A 317 -11.23 15.31 -12.89
CA GLY A 317 -10.09 16.23 -12.78
C GLY A 317 -9.72 16.73 -14.18
N ASN A 318 -9.35 18.00 -14.28
CA ASN A 318 -8.82 18.59 -15.51
C ASN A 318 -7.70 17.68 -16.05
N ALA A 319 -7.79 17.22 -17.29
CA ALA A 319 -6.81 16.29 -17.87
C ALA A 319 -5.38 16.79 -17.67
N ALA A 320 -5.16 18.11 -17.81
CA ALA A 320 -3.88 18.76 -17.57
C ALA A 320 -3.33 18.56 -16.15
N GLU A 321 -4.19 18.60 -15.12
CA GLU A 321 -3.78 18.40 -13.72
C GLU A 321 -3.35 16.94 -13.46
N ILE A 322 -4.06 15.98 -14.06
CA ILE A 322 -3.70 14.56 -13.96
C ILE A 322 -2.35 14.31 -14.62
N ILE A 323 -2.10 14.96 -15.76
CA ILE A 323 -0.83 14.88 -16.48
C ILE A 323 0.31 15.48 -15.64
N ASP A 324 0.16 16.70 -15.14
CA ASP A 324 1.19 17.35 -14.33
C ASP A 324 1.49 16.54 -13.07
N ALA A 325 0.45 15.98 -12.43
CA ALA A 325 0.60 15.07 -11.31
C ALA A 325 1.38 13.81 -11.71
N TYR A 326 1.06 13.18 -12.84
CA TYR A 326 1.78 12.02 -13.35
C TYR A 326 3.26 12.35 -13.60
N VAL A 327 3.55 13.44 -14.30
CA VAL A 327 4.91 13.89 -14.61
C VAL A 327 5.72 14.11 -13.32
N LEU A 328 5.15 14.82 -12.35
CA LEU A 328 5.80 15.05 -11.06
C LEU A 328 6.06 13.73 -10.31
N TYR A 329 5.08 12.83 -10.27
CA TYR A 329 5.22 11.55 -9.59
C TYR A 329 6.26 10.66 -10.28
N ASN A 330 6.28 10.66 -11.61
CA ASN A 330 7.19 9.88 -12.42
C ASN A 330 8.65 10.27 -12.12
N TYR A 331 8.98 11.56 -12.24
CA TYR A 331 10.33 12.06 -11.99
C TYR A 331 10.78 11.93 -10.54
N THR A 332 9.88 12.13 -9.57
CA THR A 332 10.29 12.22 -8.16
C THR A 332 10.24 10.90 -7.40
N VAL A 333 9.52 9.90 -7.92
CA VAL A 333 9.29 8.60 -7.28
C VAL A 333 9.54 7.45 -8.26
N ILE A 334 8.79 7.34 -9.35
CA ILE A 334 8.78 6.13 -10.19
C ILE A 334 10.13 5.86 -10.84
N GLU A 335 10.73 6.85 -11.49
CA GLU A 335 12.03 6.68 -12.15
C GLU A 335 13.12 6.24 -11.17
N LYS A 336 13.09 6.76 -9.93
CA LYS A 336 14.05 6.37 -8.89
C LYS A 336 13.88 4.91 -8.48
N LEU A 337 12.63 4.46 -8.33
CA LEU A 337 12.34 3.06 -7.97
C LEU A 337 12.71 2.12 -9.12
N ARG A 338 12.29 2.45 -10.34
CA ARG A 338 12.60 1.69 -11.56
C ARG A 338 14.11 1.59 -11.78
N ARG A 339 14.83 2.71 -11.69
CA ARG A 339 16.29 2.72 -11.84
C ARG A 339 16.97 1.80 -10.82
N LYS A 340 16.57 1.82 -9.55
CA LYS A 340 17.16 0.93 -8.54
C LYS A 340 16.97 -0.55 -8.90
N ILE A 341 15.79 -0.94 -9.39
CA ILE A 341 15.53 -2.31 -9.84
C ILE A 341 16.40 -2.64 -11.05
N LEU A 342 16.37 -1.81 -12.11
CA LEU A 342 17.13 -2.03 -13.34
C LEU A 342 18.63 -2.07 -13.08
N ASP A 343 19.17 -1.18 -12.22
CA ASP A 343 20.60 -1.18 -11.85
C ASP A 343 21.03 -2.52 -11.23
N LYS A 344 20.15 -3.19 -10.45
CA LYS A 344 20.46 -4.51 -9.87
C LYS A 344 20.29 -5.64 -10.87
N LEU A 345 19.21 -5.63 -11.66
CA LEU A 345 18.99 -6.66 -12.68
C LEU A 345 20.05 -6.61 -13.80
N ASN A 346 20.51 -5.41 -14.15
CA ASN A 346 21.54 -5.20 -15.17
C ASN A 346 22.93 -5.71 -14.78
N ILE A 347 23.15 -6.06 -13.51
CA ILE A 347 24.34 -6.84 -13.10
C ILE A 347 24.32 -8.20 -13.81
N PHE A 348 23.14 -8.84 -13.89
CA PHE A 348 22.99 -10.17 -14.45
C PHE A 348 22.93 -10.18 -15.98
N THR A 349 22.34 -9.15 -16.61
CA THR A 349 22.45 -9.00 -18.08
C THR A 349 23.89 -8.79 -18.53
N LYS A 350 24.69 -8.03 -17.78
CA LYS A 350 26.14 -7.88 -18.01
C LYS A 350 26.88 -9.21 -17.88
N ILE A 351 26.59 -10.01 -16.85
CA ILE A 351 27.14 -11.37 -16.70
C ILE A 351 26.76 -12.24 -17.90
N ASN A 352 25.50 -12.17 -18.33
CA ASN A 352 24.96 -12.95 -19.46
C ASN A 352 25.37 -12.40 -20.83
N ARG A 353 26.05 -11.25 -20.89
CA ARG A 353 26.48 -10.57 -22.12
C ARG A 353 25.29 -10.20 -23.03
N THR A 354 24.15 -9.89 -22.44
CA THR A 354 22.95 -9.42 -23.14
C THR A 354 22.84 -7.88 -23.11
N GLY A 355 21.85 -7.34 -23.82
CA GLY A 355 21.52 -5.92 -23.78
C GLY A 355 21.13 -5.45 -22.38
N GLU A 356 21.32 -4.15 -22.11
CA GLU A 356 20.87 -3.52 -20.88
C GLU A 356 19.34 -3.39 -20.89
N LEU A 357 18.71 -3.73 -19.76
CA LEU A 357 17.28 -3.57 -19.55
C LEU A 357 16.96 -2.08 -19.42
N VAL A 358 16.09 -1.61 -20.30
CA VAL A 358 15.55 -0.25 -20.32
C VAL A 358 14.03 -0.36 -20.44
N ILE A 359 13.33 0.46 -19.67
CA ILE A 359 11.87 0.55 -19.67
C ILE A 359 11.50 2.01 -19.92
N ASP A 360 10.70 2.23 -20.95
CA ASP A 360 10.12 3.53 -21.25
C ASP A 360 8.86 3.78 -20.41
N ASP A 361 8.60 5.04 -20.10
CA ASP A 361 7.38 5.46 -19.43
C ASP A 361 6.14 5.18 -20.26
N LEU A 362 4.97 5.10 -19.60
CA LEU A 362 3.68 4.97 -20.27
C LEU A 362 3.40 6.20 -21.16
N ASP A 363 2.73 5.98 -22.29
CA ASP A 363 2.29 7.05 -23.19
C ASP A 363 1.12 7.84 -22.61
N VAL A 364 1.39 8.61 -21.55
CA VAL A 364 0.44 9.57 -20.98
C VAL A 364 0.52 10.90 -21.75
N LEU A 365 1.69 11.21 -22.33
CA LEU A 365 1.98 12.48 -23.00
C LEU A 365 1.49 12.61 -24.46
N PRO A 366 1.51 11.58 -25.32
CA PRO A 366 1.01 11.74 -26.70
C PRO A 366 -0.50 11.99 -26.79
N LYS A 367 -1.27 11.48 -25.82
CA LYS A 367 -2.71 11.75 -25.69
C LYS A 367 -3.01 13.22 -25.36
N ILE A 368 -2.01 14.01 -24.93
CA ILE A 368 -2.12 15.44 -24.65
C ILE A 368 -2.40 16.21 -25.94
N GLN A 369 -1.69 15.90 -27.01
CA GLN A 369 -1.88 16.58 -28.28
C GLN A 369 -3.29 16.30 -28.82
N ASP A 370 -3.69 15.03 -28.86
CA ASP A 370 -5.01 14.65 -29.37
C ASP A 370 -6.15 15.31 -28.57
N THR A 371 -6.04 15.38 -27.24
CA THR A 371 -7.09 15.98 -26.38
C THR A 371 -7.08 17.52 -26.41
N GLU A 372 -5.91 18.16 -26.51
CA GLU A 372 -5.81 19.62 -26.67
C GLU A 372 -6.32 20.07 -28.06
N TYR A 373 -6.04 19.33 -29.13
CA TYR A 373 -6.57 19.63 -30.47
C TYR A 373 -8.10 19.50 -30.52
N GLU A 374 -8.68 18.46 -29.91
CA GLU A 374 -10.14 18.28 -29.83
C GLU A 374 -10.83 19.43 -29.06
N GLN A 375 -10.26 19.88 -27.94
CA GLN A 375 -10.80 21.00 -27.16
C GLN A 375 -10.68 22.36 -27.87
N ILE A 376 -9.61 22.57 -28.65
CA ILE A 376 -9.44 23.77 -29.47
C ILE A 376 -10.50 23.80 -30.60
N ASP A 377 -10.78 22.66 -31.23
CA ASP A 377 -11.80 22.55 -32.27
C ASP A 377 -13.23 22.72 -31.74
N GLU A 378 -13.55 22.20 -30.56
CA GLU A 378 -14.85 22.41 -29.91
C GLU A 378 -15.07 23.89 -29.50
N GLN A 379 -14.06 24.54 -28.91
CA GLN A 379 -14.15 25.96 -28.54
C GLN A 379 -14.17 26.89 -29.76
N ALA A 380 -13.50 26.50 -30.86
CA ALA A 380 -13.61 27.20 -32.14
C ALA A 380 -15.02 27.04 -32.74
N GLY A 381 -15.62 25.84 -32.67
CA GLY A 381 -17.01 25.59 -33.08
C GLY A 381 -18.05 26.41 -32.30
N GLU A 382 -17.91 26.49 -30.97
CA GLU A 382 -18.83 27.27 -30.12
C GLU A 382 -18.69 28.79 -30.32
N LYS A 383 -17.47 29.32 -30.45
CA LYS A 383 -17.22 30.74 -30.75
C LYS A 383 -17.76 31.14 -32.13
N THR A 384 -17.63 30.26 -33.12
CA THR A 384 -18.14 30.52 -34.49
C THR A 384 -19.68 30.54 -34.51
N THR A 385 -20.33 29.70 -33.71
CA THR A 385 -21.79 29.62 -33.61
C THR A 385 -22.39 30.83 -32.86
N THR A 386 -21.68 31.37 -31.86
CA THR A 386 -22.10 32.57 -31.11
C THR A 386 -21.83 33.88 -31.86
N LEU A 387 -20.75 33.97 -32.65
CA LEU A 387 -20.46 35.11 -33.54
C LEU A 387 -21.44 35.20 -34.73
N SER A 388 -21.92 34.06 -35.25
CA SER A 388 -22.88 33.99 -36.37
C SER A 388 -24.24 34.66 -36.09
N LYS A 389 -24.69 34.71 -34.83
CA LYS A 389 -26.01 35.28 -34.46
C LYS A 389 -26.03 36.80 -34.25
N LYS A 390 -24.90 37.45 -33.92
CA LYS A 390 -24.84 38.91 -33.66
C LYS A 390 -24.08 39.73 -34.71
N GLY A 391 -23.18 39.13 -35.50
CA GLY A 391 -22.35 39.83 -36.48
C GLY A 391 -23.01 40.12 -37.84
N ASN A 392 -24.16 39.50 -38.14
CA ASN A 392 -24.75 39.53 -39.48
C ASN A 392 -25.52 40.81 -39.85
N ALA A 393 -25.79 41.72 -38.90
CA ALA A 393 -26.48 42.99 -39.20
C ALA A 393 -25.50 44.11 -39.59
N VAL A 394 -24.37 44.22 -38.87
CA VAL A 394 -23.38 45.31 -39.06
C VAL A 394 -22.62 45.14 -40.37
N ILE A 395 -22.24 43.91 -40.71
CA ILE A 395 -21.56 43.59 -41.98
C ILE A 395 -22.48 43.85 -43.18
N ARG A 396 -23.79 43.60 -43.04
CA ARG A 396 -24.78 43.84 -44.09
C ARG A 396 -25.06 45.35 -44.29
N LEU A 397 -24.97 46.15 -43.22
CA LEU A 397 -25.08 47.61 -43.28
C LEU A 397 -23.84 48.27 -43.94
N LEU A 398 -22.64 47.79 -43.61
CA LEU A 398 -21.38 48.27 -44.18
C LEU A 398 -21.28 47.98 -45.69
N LYS A 399 -21.69 46.79 -46.14
CA LYS A 399 -21.76 46.47 -47.58
C LYS A 399 -22.75 47.35 -48.35
N ARG A 400 -23.82 47.81 -47.71
CA ARG A 400 -24.84 48.68 -48.34
C ARG A 400 -24.40 50.14 -48.41
N MET A 401 -23.54 50.60 -47.50
CA MET A 401 -22.96 51.95 -47.57
C MET A 401 -21.83 52.06 -48.60
N LEU A 402 -21.05 50.99 -48.79
CA LEU A 402 -19.93 50.98 -49.73
C LEU A 402 -20.37 50.84 -51.21
N SER A 403 -21.58 50.37 -51.49
CA SER A 403 -22.08 50.20 -52.87
C SER A 403 -22.78 51.43 -53.46
N VAL A 404 -22.92 52.54 -52.73
CA VAL A 404 -23.64 53.76 -53.19
C VAL A 404 -22.69 54.89 -53.62
N LYS A 405 -21.37 54.77 -53.42
CA LYS A 405 -20.37 55.71 -53.95
C LYS A 405 -19.61 55.11 -55.12
N ALA A 406 -20.32 54.88 -56.22
CA ALA A 406 -19.74 54.69 -57.54
C ALA A 406 -20.68 55.30 -58.59
N PHE A 407 -20.60 56.62 -58.74
CA PHE A 407 -20.72 57.36 -60.00
C PHE A 407 -19.86 58.61 -59.89
#